data_AF-A0AAV2I0F2-F1
#
_entry.id   AF-A0AAV2I0F2-F1
#
_cell.length_a   1.000
_cell.length_b   1.000
_cell.length_c   1.000
_cell.angle_alpha   90.00
_cell.angle_beta   90.00
_cell.angle_gamma   90.00
#
_symmetry.space_group_name_H-M   'P 1'
#
loop_
_entity.id
_entity.type
_entity.pdbx_description
1 polymer ?
#
loop_
_entity_poly.entity_id
_entity_poly.type
_entity_poly.pdbx_seq_one_letter_code
_entity_poly.pdbx_strand_id
1 'polypeptide(L)'
;ERPGPCKEGYVYIPVAFVIMLYLVYLVECWHSHTRLELRYKCDITTVYNTIYKMQSALPVIWWKATCYHYVRRTRHVMRYRNGDAFTSTQVYYERVDSKTAGAAFNYTQCGVKDISRPLSELEKFPAIKIKVSKGFSFANLDTEFEFEEQRAQFFQEYETKDDYMEGREGMDLINVDFKEYMIAFRDPNNLPWYVSHVVFWIASLVLLSWPLRAVIEYKTAHLHYHIHKLFGSNYLEGENYPNLMSRVNTMNSEDLEMSIRNNNVIVPSYSEAMLAD
;
A
#
# COMPACT_ATOMS: atom_id res chain seq x y z
N GLU A 1 -64.98 6.62 20.86
CA GLU A 1 -63.89 7.63 20.95
C GLU A 1 -63.15 7.64 19.64
N ARG A 2 -63.13 8.77 18.91
CA ARG A 2 -62.38 8.87 17.65
C ARG A 2 -60.91 9.10 18.00
N PRO A 3 -59.96 8.26 17.57
CA PRO A 3 -58.55 8.52 17.84
C PRO A 3 -58.15 9.81 17.13
N GLY A 4 -57.62 10.78 17.88
CA GLY A 4 -57.17 12.05 17.32
C GLY A 4 -56.00 11.85 16.34
N PRO A 5 -55.88 12.69 15.30
CA PRO A 5 -54.90 12.54 14.21
C PRO A 5 -53.44 12.50 14.67
N CYS A 6 -53.16 12.96 15.89
CA CYS A 6 -51.83 12.91 16.50
C CYS A 6 -51.39 11.49 16.87
N LYS A 7 -52.30 10.53 17.16
CA LYS A 7 -51.92 9.15 17.52
C LYS A 7 -51.45 8.33 16.31
N GLU A 8 -51.93 8.65 15.11
CA GLU A 8 -51.50 8.01 13.87
C GLU A 8 -50.13 8.54 13.41
N GLY A 9 -49.86 9.84 13.60
CA GLY A 9 -48.58 10.49 13.28
C GLY A 9 -47.35 9.86 13.95
N TYR A 10 -47.46 9.42 15.20
CA TYR A 10 -46.36 8.82 15.94
C TYR A 10 -45.90 7.46 15.40
N VAL A 11 -46.73 6.74 14.62
CA VAL A 11 -46.35 5.47 13.99
C VAL A 11 -45.51 5.71 12.72
N TYR A 12 -45.77 6.81 12.01
CA TYR A 12 -45.04 7.13 10.78
C TYR A 12 -43.60 7.58 11.03
N ILE A 13 -43.30 8.19 12.20
CA ILE A 13 -41.94 8.65 12.53
C ILE A 13 -40.96 7.46 12.64
N PRO A 14 -41.22 6.40 13.44
CA PRO A 14 -40.39 5.19 13.45
C PRO A 14 -40.34 4.47 12.10
N VAL A 15 -41.46 4.40 11.38
CA VAL A 15 -41.50 3.74 10.06
C VAL A 15 -40.61 4.46 9.05
N ALA A 16 -40.70 5.80 8.99
CA ALA A 16 -39.83 6.61 8.15
C ALA A 16 -38.35 6.45 8.53
N PHE A 17 -38.05 6.37 9.83
CA PHE A 17 -36.69 6.13 10.32
C PHE A 17 -36.16 4.75 9.91
N VAL A 18 -36.97 3.70 10.03
CA VAL A 18 -36.60 2.34 9.59
C VAL A 18 -36.37 2.29 8.07
N ILE A 19 -37.23 2.95 7.27
CA ILE A 19 -37.04 3.06 5.82
C ILE A 19 -35.74 3.81 5.51
N MET A 20 -35.47 4.91 6.20
CA MET A 20 -34.23 5.67 6.03
C MET A 20 -33.00 4.81 6.35
N LEU A 21 -33.01 4.07 7.46
CA LEU A 21 -31.92 3.15 7.83
C LEU A 21 -31.75 2.04 6.78
N TYR A 22 -32.84 1.49 6.26
CA TYR A 22 -32.80 0.50 5.20
C TYR A 22 -32.16 1.04 3.91
N LEU A 23 -32.50 2.27 3.51
CA LEU A 23 -31.87 2.94 2.36
C LEU A 23 -30.38 3.18 2.58
N VAL A 24 -29.98 3.65 3.76
CA VAL A 24 -28.56 3.80 4.13
C VAL A 24 -27.82 2.48 4.03
N TYR A 25 -28.43 1.39 4.50
CA TYR A 25 -27.87 0.05 4.40
C TYR A 25 -27.75 -0.43 2.93
N LEU A 26 -28.71 -0.15 2.06
CA LEU A 26 -28.59 -0.48 0.64
C LEU A 26 -27.48 0.31 -0.06
N VAL A 27 -27.30 1.58 0.32
CA VAL A 27 -26.19 2.42 -0.15
C VAL A 27 -24.84 1.86 0.34
N GLU A 28 -24.76 1.39 1.59
CA GLU A 28 -23.58 0.68 2.09
C GLU A 28 -23.30 -0.59 1.29
N CYS A 29 -24.33 -1.40 1.02
CA CYS A 29 -24.18 -2.61 0.20
C CYS A 29 -23.72 -2.28 -1.23
N TRP A 30 -24.18 -1.15 -1.78
CA TRP A 30 -23.73 -0.65 -3.06
C TRP A 30 -22.24 -0.23 -3.01
N HIS A 31 -21.79 0.43 -1.95
CA HIS A 31 -20.39 0.84 -1.80
C HIS A 31 -19.50 -0.21 -1.13
N SER A 32 -20.02 -1.41 -0.85
CA SER A 32 -19.28 -2.46 -0.15
C SER A 32 -18.04 -2.88 -0.92
N HIS A 33 -16.91 -2.93 -0.20
CA HIS A 33 -15.62 -3.40 -0.70
C HIS A 33 -15.73 -4.79 -1.33
N THR A 34 -16.47 -5.70 -0.68
CA THR A 34 -16.72 -7.06 -1.17
C THR A 34 -17.35 -7.07 -2.57
N ARG A 35 -18.29 -6.16 -2.86
CA ARG A 35 -18.91 -6.05 -4.19
C ARG A 35 -17.93 -5.53 -5.24
N LEU A 36 -17.09 -4.57 -4.85
CA LEU A 36 -16.07 -4.01 -5.72
C LEU A 36 -15.02 -5.07 -6.09
N GLU A 37 -14.59 -5.86 -5.10
CA GLU A 37 -13.67 -6.98 -5.26
C GLU A 37 -14.22 -8.06 -6.21
N LEU A 38 -15.50 -8.39 -6.09
CA LEU A 38 -16.20 -9.33 -7.00
C LEU A 38 -16.22 -8.84 -8.46
N ARG A 39 -16.14 -7.52 -8.70
CA ARG A 39 -16.12 -6.94 -10.05
C ARG A 39 -14.77 -7.11 -10.75
N TYR A 40 -13.67 -7.08 -9.99
CA TYR A 40 -12.31 -7.23 -10.51
C TYR A 40 -11.87 -8.70 -10.47
N LYS A 41 -12.53 -9.52 -11.29
CA LYS A 41 -12.22 -10.95 -11.44
C LYS A 41 -11.03 -11.18 -12.37
N CYS A 42 -10.09 -12.02 -11.92
CA CYS A 42 -8.94 -12.45 -12.71
C CYS A 42 -8.91 -13.99 -12.79
N ASP A 43 -8.47 -14.52 -13.92
CA ASP A 43 -8.28 -15.98 -14.09
C ASP A 43 -6.98 -16.44 -13.42
N ILE A 44 -6.93 -17.68 -12.93
CA ILE A 44 -5.70 -18.26 -12.37
C ILE A 44 -4.57 -18.23 -13.41
N THR A 45 -4.86 -18.52 -14.69
CA THR A 45 -3.84 -18.48 -15.76
C THR A 45 -3.25 -17.08 -15.91
N THR A 46 -4.08 -16.04 -15.82
CA THR A 46 -3.60 -14.66 -15.89
C THR A 46 -2.73 -14.30 -14.69
N VAL A 47 -3.04 -14.82 -13.50
CA VAL A 47 -2.20 -14.66 -12.31
C VAL A 47 -0.83 -15.28 -12.50
N TYR A 48 -0.76 -16.54 -12.95
CA TYR A 48 0.52 -17.20 -13.25
C TYR A 48 1.35 -16.39 -14.26
N ASN A 49 0.72 -15.95 -15.35
CA ASN A 49 1.40 -15.13 -16.36
C ASN A 49 1.89 -13.79 -15.80
N THR A 50 1.10 -13.12 -14.96
CA THR A 50 1.54 -11.86 -14.34
C THR A 50 2.70 -12.06 -13.38
N ILE A 51 2.67 -13.11 -12.55
CA ILE A 51 3.75 -13.41 -11.61
C ILE A 51 5.01 -13.83 -12.35
N TYR A 52 4.89 -14.63 -13.40
CA TYR A 52 6.02 -14.99 -14.26
C TYR A 52 6.66 -13.75 -14.90
N LYS A 53 5.84 -12.82 -15.42
CA LYS A 53 6.34 -11.53 -15.94
C LYS A 53 7.08 -10.76 -14.86
N MET A 54 6.54 -10.67 -13.64
CA MET A 54 7.19 -10.00 -12.51
C MET A 54 8.52 -10.67 -12.12
N GLN A 55 8.61 -12.00 -12.15
CA GLN A 55 9.84 -12.75 -11.91
C GLN A 55 10.90 -12.50 -12.99
N SER A 56 10.49 -12.42 -14.26
CA SER A 56 11.40 -12.14 -15.38
C SER A 56 11.77 -10.66 -15.55
N ALA A 57 11.05 -9.76 -14.89
CA ALA A 57 11.24 -8.32 -15.06
C ALA A 57 12.54 -7.83 -14.42
N LEU A 58 13.16 -6.85 -15.09
CA LEU A 58 14.34 -6.14 -14.60
C LEU A 58 13.93 -5.24 -13.42
N PRO A 59 14.56 -5.39 -12.25
CA PRO A 59 14.29 -4.51 -11.12
C PRO A 59 15.00 -3.16 -11.27
N VAL A 60 14.39 -2.11 -10.73
CA VAL A 60 14.97 -0.77 -10.62
C VAL A 60 14.84 -0.37 -9.17
N ILE A 61 15.95 -0.40 -8.45
CA ILE A 61 16.02 0.25 -7.14
C ILE A 61 16.25 1.73 -7.38
N TRP A 62 15.36 2.57 -6.89
CA TRP A 62 15.40 4.01 -7.10
C TRP A 62 15.43 4.76 -5.77
N TRP A 63 16.03 5.94 -5.83
CA TRP A 63 16.05 6.92 -4.77
C TRP A 63 15.50 8.24 -5.30
N LYS A 64 14.84 8.99 -4.43
CA LYS A 64 14.28 10.30 -4.75
C LYS A 64 14.58 11.25 -3.61
N ALA A 65 15.18 12.39 -3.93
CA ALA A 65 15.43 13.47 -2.99
C ALA A 65 14.50 14.65 -3.34
N THR A 66 13.72 15.11 -2.36
CA THR A 66 12.90 16.32 -2.47
C THR A 66 13.37 17.32 -1.43
N CYS A 67 14.02 18.40 -1.86
CA CYS A 67 14.43 19.51 -1.01
C CYS A 67 13.25 20.47 -0.85
N TYR A 68 13.02 20.96 0.37
CA TYR A 68 11.89 21.83 0.69
C TYR A 68 12.20 22.78 1.85
N HIS A 69 11.46 23.89 1.90
CA HIS A 69 11.43 24.82 3.03
C HIS A 69 10.00 25.25 3.33
N TYR A 70 9.82 25.90 4.48
CA TYR A 70 8.52 26.39 4.91
C TYR A 70 8.40 27.89 4.69
N VAL A 71 7.39 28.30 3.93
CA VAL A 71 7.10 29.73 3.70
C VAL A 71 5.99 30.18 4.62
N ARG A 72 6.20 31.31 5.29
CA ARG A 72 5.20 31.97 6.11
C ARG A 72 4.14 32.63 5.22
N ARG A 73 2.90 32.14 5.27
CA ARG A 73 1.73 32.70 4.58
C ARG A 73 0.73 33.28 5.58
N THR A 74 -0.06 34.23 5.14
CA THR A 74 -1.18 34.79 5.91
C THR A 74 -2.49 34.52 5.19
N ARG A 75 -3.51 34.12 5.95
CA ARG A 75 -4.89 34.03 5.45
C ARG A 75 -5.83 34.78 6.38
N HIS A 76 -6.88 35.33 5.79
CA HIS A 76 -7.99 35.92 6.54
C HIS A 76 -8.95 34.81 6.93
N VAL A 77 -9.22 34.68 8.24
CA VAL A 77 -10.16 33.70 8.77
C VAL A 77 -11.28 34.44 9.48
N MET A 78 -12.52 34.07 9.14
CA MET A 78 -13.70 34.57 9.84
C MET A 78 -13.80 33.87 11.19
N ARG A 79 -13.80 34.66 12.26
CA ARG A 79 -14.03 34.19 13.62
C ARG A 79 -15.31 34.82 14.15
N TYR A 80 -16.02 34.09 14.99
CA TYR A 80 -17.23 34.58 15.64
C TYR A 80 -16.92 34.88 17.09
N ARG A 81 -17.29 36.08 17.54
CA ARG A 81 -17.27 36.45 18.96
C ARG A 81 -18.58 37.12 19.27
N ASN A 82 -19.31 36.60 20.25
CA ASN A 82 -20.63 37.10 20.66
C ASN A 82 -21.67 37.18 19.51
N GLY A 83 -21.57 36.31 18.51
CA GLY A 83 -22.51 36.28 17.36
C GLY A 83 -22.09 37.14 16.17
N ASP A 84 -21.12 38.05 16.34
CA ASP A 84 -20.60 38.87 15.25
C ASP A 84 -19.42 38.21 14.56
N ALA A 85 -19.44 38.24 13.23
CA ALA A 85 -18.38 37.71 12.38
C ALA A 85 -17.31 38.78 12.17
N PHE A 86 -16.08 38.56 12.65
CA PHE A 86 -14.95 39.44 12.41
C PHE A 86 -13.82 38.71 11.69
N THR A 87 -13.11 39.44 10.83
CA THR A 87 -11.97 38.90 10.09
C THR A 87 -10.69 39.01 10.94
N SER A 88 -10.06 37.87 11.20
CA SER A 88 -8.78 37.80 11.92
C SER A 88 -7.70 37.25 10.99
N THR A 89 -6.49 37.83 11.05
CA THR A 89 -5.33 37.33 10.30
C THR A 89 -4.74 36.11 11.00
N GLN A 90 -4.65 34.99 10.28
CA GLN A 90 -3.96 33.79 10.75
C GLN A 90 -2.70 33.58 9.92
N VAL A 91 -1.56 33.45 10.61
CA VAL A 91 -0.29 33.06 10.02
C VAL A 91 -0.22 31.53 10.01
N TYR A 92 0.23 30.95 8.91
CA TYR A 92 0.53 29.52 8.80
C TYR A 92 1.77 29.29 7.95
N TYR A 93 2.39 28.13 8.12
CA TYR A 93 3.54 27.70 7.33
C TYR A 93 3.08 26.70 6.27
N GLU A 94 3.50 26.92 5.04
CA GLU A 94 3.22 26.05 3.90
C GLU A 94 4.55 25.46 3.40
N ARG A 95 4.59 24.13 3.22
CA ARG A 95 5.76 23.47 2.63
C ARG A 95 5.81 23.80 1.14
N VAL A 96 6.95 24.28 0.68
CA VAL A 96 7.22 24.53 -0.73
C VAL A 96 8.40 23.65 -1.14
N ASP A 97 8.16 22.75 -2.09
CA ASP A 97 9.21 21.92 -2.67
C ASP A 97 10.03 22.77 -3.65
N SER A 98 11.32 22.90 -3.39
CA SER A 98 12.23 23.72 -4.20
C SER A 98 12.87 22.91 -5.33
N LYS A 99 13.34 21.70 -5.02
CA LYS A 99 14.00 20.82 -5.97
C LYS A 99 13.59 19.37 -5.73
N THR A 100 13.39 18.63 -6.82
CA THR A 100 13.14 17.19 -6.78
C THR A 100 14.07 16.51 -7.79
N ALA A 101 14.79 15.50 -7.34
CA ALA A 101 15.66 14.68 -8.17
C ALA A 101 15.47 13.20 -7.86
N GLY A 102 15.76 12.34 -8.83
CA GLY A 102 15.73 10.89 -8.66
C GLY A 102 16.92 10.24 -9.33
N ALA A 103 17.39 9.14 -8.75
CA ALA A 103 18.46 8.31 -9.26
C ALA A 103 18.08 6.83 -9.08
N ALA A 104 18.82 5.94 -9.73
CA ALA A 104 18.62 4.50 -9.61
C ALA A 104 19.96 3.80 -9.43
N PHE A 105 19.94 2.69 -8.70
CA PHE A 105 21.12 1.86 -8.47
C PHE A 105 21.62 1.27 -9.79
N ASN A 106 22.89 1.51 -10.09
CA ASN A 106 23.55 0.90 -11.24
C ASN A 106 24.14 -0.45 -10.83
N TYR A 107 23.43 -1.53 -11.18
CA TYR A 107 23.83 -2.92 -10.90
C TYR A 107 24.41 -3.65 -12.12
N THR A 108 24.85 -2.92 -13.15
CA THR A 108 25.36 -3.54 -14.40
C THR A 108 26.57 -4.44 -14.18
N GLN A 109 27.36 -4.17 -13.14
CA GLN A 109 28.55 -4.95 -12.78
C GLN A 109 28.19 -6.19 -11.94
N CYS A 110 27.42 -5.99 -10.87
CA CYS A 110 27.11 -7.03 -9.89
C CYS A 110 26.02 -8.02 -10.34
N GLY A 111 25.16 -7.63 -11.28
CA GLY A 111 24.11 -8.49 -11.84
C GLY A 111 22.94 -8.75 -10.88
N VAL A 112 21.90 -9.40 -11.40
CA VAL A 112 20.66 -9.64 -10.66
C VAL A 112 20.03 -10.98 -11.00
N LYS A 113 19.45 -11.65 -9.99
CA LYS A 113 18.76 -12.93 -10.12
C LYS A 113 17.46 -12.92 -9.32
N ASP A 114 16.42 -13.57 -9.83
CA ASP A 114 15.17 -13.78 -9.08
C ASP A 114 15.31 -15.00 -8.15
N ILE A 115 14.96 -14.83 -6.88
CA ILE A 115 14.94 -15.90 -5.87
C ILE A 115 13.54 -16.07 -5.25
N SER A 116 12.51 -15.62 -5.97
CA SER A 116 11.12 -15.78 -5.56
C SER A 116 10.73 -17.26 -5.53
N ARG A 117 9.91 -17.65 -4.56
CA ARG A 117 9.42 -19.04 -4.48
C ARG A 117 8.55 -19.36 -5.69
N PRO A 118 8.62 -20.57 -6.28
CA PRO A 118 7.74 -20.94 -7.38
C PRO A 118 6.27 -20.88 -6.91
N LEU A 119 5.44 -20.21 -7.69
CA LEU A 119 4.00 -20.19 -7.46
C LEU A 119 3.41 -21.53 -7.90
N SER A 120 2.66 -22.21 -7.04
CA SER A 120 2.06 -23.51 -7.35
C SER A 120 0.75 -23.70 -6.59
N GLU A 121 -0.08 -24.63 -7.08
CA GLU A 121 -1.28 -25.14 -6.39
C GLU A 121 -2.47 -24.17 -6.24
N LEU A 122 -2.53 -23.08 -7.02
CA LEU A 122 -3.68 -22.16 -6.98
C LEU A 122 -5.00 -22.85 -7.38
N GLU A 123 -4.93 -23.90 -8.19
CA GLU A 123 -6.10 -24.62 -8.72
C GLU A 123 -6.88 -25.40 -7.64
N LYS A 124 -6.28 -25.63 -6.46
CA LYS A 124 -6.92 -26.36 -5.36
C LYS A 124 -8.06 -25.56 -4.71
N PHE A 125 -8.03 -24.23 -4.82
CA PHE A 125 -8.97 -23.34 -4.14
C PHE A 125 -9.93 -22.68 -5.14
N PRO A 126 -11.23 -22.53 -4.80
CA PRO A 126 -12.22 -21.93 -5.71
C PRO A 126 -11.99 -20.42 -5.92
N ALA A 127 -11.54 -19.71 -4.88
CA ALA A 127 -11.24 -18.28 -4.91
C ALA A 127 -10.01 -17.99 -4.04
N ILE A 128 -9.13 -17.12 -4.53
CA ILE A 128 -7.88 -16.74 -3.85
C ILE A 128 -7.68 -15.24 -3.91
N LYS A 129 -7.46 -14.62 -2.75
CA LYS A 129 -6.99 -13.24 -2.62
C LYS A 129 -5.48 -13.25 -2.49
N ILE A 130 -4.82 -12.69 -3.49
CA ILE A 130 -3.36 -12.66 -3.59
C ILE A 130 -2.90 -11.24 -3.29
N LYS A 131 -2.08 -11.09 -2.25
CA LYS A 131 -1.29 -9.90 -2.00
C LYS A 131 0.10 -10.14 -2.54
N VAL A 132 0.58 -9.30 -3.44
CA VAL A 132 1.92 -9.36 -4.01
C VAL A 132 2.75 -8.26 -3.37
N SER A 133 3.88 -8.64 -2.77
CA SER A 133 4.89 -7.70 -2.30
C SER A 133 6.19 -7.88 -3.09
N LYS A 134 7.01 -6.84 -3.11
CA LYS A 134 8.30 -6.82 -3.81
C LYS A 134 9.39 -6.47 -2.81
N GLY A 135 10.54 -7.11 -2.95
CA GLY A 135 11.70 -6.87 -2.10
C GLY A 135 12.99 -7.22 -2.81
N PHE A 136 14.10 -6.79 -2.24
CA PHE A 136 15.43 -7.13 -2.72
C PHE A 136 16.38 -7.43 -1.57
N SER A 137 17.47 -8.12 -1.91
CA SER A 137 18.59 -8.40 -1.03
C SER A 137 19.89 -8.41 -1.83
N PHE A 138 21.02 -8.32 -1.13
CA PHE A 138 22.35 -8.41 -1.69
C PHE A 138 22.94 -9.77 -1.39
N ALA A 139 23.62 -10.37 -2.37
CA ALA A 139 24.29 -11.65 -2.22
C ALA A 139 25.60 -11.51 -1.41
N ASN A 140 26.31 -10.40 -1.62
CA ASN A 140 27.65 -10.14 -1.10
C ASN A 140 27.72 -8.76 -0.45
N LEU A 141 28.62 -8.61 0.53
CA LEU A 141 28.90 -7.34 1.20
C LEU A 141 29.43 -6.27 0.22
N ASP A 142 30.20 -6.68 -0.80
CA ASP A 142 30.73 -5.73 -1.79
C ASP A 142 29.60 -5.06 -2.59
N THR A 143 28.57 -5.83 -2.96
CA THR A 143 27.40 -5.29 -3.68
C THR A 143 26.55 -4.39 -2.79
N GLU A 144 26.42 -4.74 -1.51
CA GLU A 144 25.76 -3.89 -0.52
C GLU A 144 26.53 -2.57 -0.33
N PHE A 145 27.87 -2.63 -0.25
CA PHE A 145 28.71 -1.45 -0.16
C PHE A 145 28.61 -0.55 -1.41
N GLU A 146 28.67 -1.13 -2.62
CA GLU A 146 28.46 -0.38 -3.88
C GLU A 146 27.09 0.32 -3.91
N PHE A 147 26.04 -0.35 -3.43
CA PHE A 147 24.70 0.22 -3.33
C PHE A 147 24.66 1.40 -2.35
N GLU A 148 25.22 1.21 -1.15
CA GLU A 148 25.28 2.21 -0.10
C GLU A 148 26.12 3.42 -0.51
N GLU A 149 27.23 3.23 -1.19
CA GLU A 149 28.09 4.29 -1.72
C GLU A 149 27.34 5.15 -2.75
N GLN A 150 26.70 4.53 -3.75
CA GLN A 150 25.92 5.25 -4.76
C GLN A 150 24.75 6.00 -4.11
N ARG A 151 24.08 5.38 -3.13
CA ARG A 151 22.96 5.97 -2.39
C ARG A 151 23.42 7.19 -1.58
N ALA A 152 24.49 7.04 -0.81
CA ALA A 152 25.05 8.11 0.01
C ALA A 152 25.52 9.29 -0.84
N GLN A 153 26.24 9.00 -1.94
CA GLN A 153 26.69 10.03 -2.88
C GLN A 153 25.51 10.83 -3.47
N PHE A 154 24.42 10.14 -3.84
CA PHE A 154 23.21 10.80 -4.33
C PHE A 154 22.61 11.73 -3.29
N PHE A 155 22.35 11.25 -2.07
CA PHE A 155 21.69 12.09 -1.04
C PHE A 155 22.58 13.23 -0.53
N GLN A 156 23.89 13.01 -0.43
CA GLN A 156 24.84 14.05 -0.02
C GLN A 156 24.85 15.26 -0.98
N GLU A 157 24.60 15.04 -2.28
CA GLU A 157 24.50 16.12 -3.26
C GLU A 157 23.32 17.08 -2.97
N TYR A 158 22.25 16.55 -2.36
CA TYR A 158 20.98 17.28 -2.15
C TYR A 158 20.75 17.75 -0.72
N GLU A 159 21.47 17.21 0.25
CA GLU A 159 21.33 17.55 1.68
C GLU A 159 21.50 19.05 1.96
N THR A 160 22.37 19.74 1.22
CA THR A 160 22.71 21.16 1.44
C THR A 160 21.95 22.13 0.53
N LYS A 161 21.00 21.65 -0.28
CA LYS A 161 20.33 22.47 -1.30
C LYS A 161 19.19 23.34 -0.76
N ASP A 162 18.63 23.00 0.40
CA ASP A 162 17.54 23.74 1.05
C ASP A 162 17.53 23.46 2.56
N ASP A 163 16.60 24.08 3.31
CA ASP A 163 16.46 23.92 4.76
C ASP A 163 16.22 22.46 5.18
N TYR A 164 15.45 21.71 4.37
CA TYR A 164 15.12 20.31 4.62
C TYR A 164 15.21 19.47 3.35
N MET A 165 15.44 18.17 3.53
CA MET A 165 15.44 17.18 2.45
C MET A 165 14.63 15.94 2.87
N GLU A 166 13.69 15.53 2.03
CA GLU A 166 12.97 14.26 2.15
C GLU A 166 13.60 13.23 1.21
N GLY A 167 14.20 12.19 1.78
CA GLY A 167 14.66 11.02 1.03
C GLY A 167 13.56 9.97 0.93
N ARG A 168 13.36 9.43 -0.28
CA ARG A 168 12.52 8.25 -0.52
C ARG A 168 13.31 7.21 -1.29
N GLU A 169 13.08 5.95 -0.97
CA GLU A 169 13.63 4.81 -1.68
C GLU A 169 12.54 3.81 -2.03
N GLY A 170 12.79 3.03 -3.07
CA GLY A 170 11.87 2.00 -3.51
C GLY A 170 12.47 1.09 -4.57
N MET A 171 11.74 0.04 -4.89
CA MET A 171 12.08 -0.85 -5.99
C MET A 171 10.88 -0.97 -6.92
N ASP A 172 11.10 -0.85 -8.22
CA ASP A 172 10.10 -1.12 -9.25
C ASP A 172 10.56 -2.22 -10.21
N LEU A 173 9.62 -2.73 -11.01
CA LEU A 173 9.86 -3.75 -12.02
C LEU A 173 9.54 -3.13 -13.38
N ILE A 174 10.53 -3.07 -14.27
CA ILE A 174 10.35 -2.46 -15.59
C ILE A 174 9.40 -3.30 -16.44
N ASN A 175 8.57 -2.64 -17.24
CA ASN A 175 7.64 -3.25 -18.21
C ASN A 175 6.60 -4.19 -17.59
N VAL A 176 6.28 -4.00 -16.31
CA VAL A 176 5.22 -4.76 -15.63
C VAL A 176 4.29 -3.84 -14.86
N ASP A 177 3.00 -3.97 -15.15
CA ASP A 177 1.94 -3.35 -14.35
C ASP A 177 1.85 -4.08 -13.00
N PHE A 178 2.55 -3.54 -12.00
CA PHE A 178 2.52 -4.10 -10.65
C PHE A 178 1.14 -3.93 -10.03
N LYS A 179 0.52 -5.05 -9.65
CA LYS A 179 -0.76 -5.10 -8.93
C LYS A 179 -0.52 -5.71 -7.57
N GLU A 180 -0.60 -4.90 -6.52
CA GLU A 180 -0.42 -5.36 -5.14
C GLU A 180 -1.52 -6.33 -4.72
N TYR A 181 -2.75 -6.13 -5.18
CA TYR A 181 -3.88 -6.98 -4.84
C TYR A 181 -4.50 -7.58 -6.10
N MET A 182 -4.69 -8.90 -6.09
CA MET A 182 -5.34 -9.65 -7.16
C MET A 182 -6.32 -10.65 -6.57
N ILE A 183 -7.45 -10.87 -7.24
CA ILE A 183 -8.41 -11.91 -6.88
C ILE A 183 -8.50 -12.89 -8.04
N ALA A 184 -8.13 -14.13 -7.75
CA ALA A 184 -8.11 -15.23 -8.70
C ALA A 184 -9.30 -16.16 -8.45
N PHE A 185 -10.01 -16.52 -9.52
CA PHE A 185 -11.03 -17.57 -9.47
C PHE A 185 -10.59 -18.76 -10.30
N ARG A 186 -10.87 -19.97 -9.80
CA ARG A 186 -10.51 -21.22 -10.49
C ARG A 186 -11.14 -21.36 -11.87
N ASP A 187 -12.42 -21.05 -11.96
CA ASP A 187 -13.17 -21.08 -13.21
C ASP A 187 -13.95 -19.77 -13.35
N PRO A 188 -13.52 -18.87 -14.25
CA PRO A 188 -14.21 -17.61 -14.49
C PRO A 188 -15.62 -17.78 -15.08
N ASN A 189 -15.91 -18.93 -15.71
CA ASN A 189 -17.19 -19.22 -16.35
C ASN A 189 -18.20 -19.83 -15.38
N ASN A 190 -17.72 -20.64 -14.42
CA ASN A 190 -18.54 -21.25 -13.38
C ASN A 190 -18.16 -20.70 -12.00
N LEU A 191 -18.61 -19.48 -11.71
CA LEU A 191 -18.39 -18.88 -10.39
C LEU A 191 -19.25 -19.59 -9.33
N PRO A 192 -18.72 -19.76 -8.10
CA PRO A 192 -19.52 -20.24 -6.99
C PRO A 192 -20.74 -19.36 -6.75
N TRP A 193 -21.87 -19.95 -6.36
CA TRP A 193 -23.14 -19.25 -6.17
C TRP A 193 -23.03 -18.03 -5.23
N TYR A 194 -22.18 -18.11 -4.20
CA TYR A 194 -21.99 -17.05 -3.19
C TYR A 194 -21.24 -15.81 -3.73
N VAL A 195 -20.61 -15.91 -4.90
CA VAL A 195 -19.86 -14.84 -5.58
C VAL A 195 -20.76 -14.07 -6.58
N SER A 196 -21.95 -14.61 -6.89
CA SER A 196 -22.85 -14.04 -7.89
C SER A 196 -23.44 -12.68 -7.47
N HIS A 197 -23.46 -11.72 -8.39
CA HIS A 197 -24.09 -10.41 -8.18
C HIS A 197 -25.59 -10.52 -7.85
N VAL A 198 -26.30 -11.48 -8.45
CA VAL A 198 -27.74 -11.67 -8.22
C VAL A 198 -27.97 -12.14 -6.79
N VAL A 199 -27.19 -13.13 -6.33
CA VAL A 199 -27.28 -13.67 -4.98
C VAL A 199 -26.91 -12.60 -3.95
N PHE A 200 -25.90 -11.77 -4.23
CA PHE A 200 -25.53 -10.63 -3.39
C PHE A 200 -26.69 -9.65 -3.22
N TRP A 201 -27.35 -9.24 -4.30
CA TRP A 201 -28.48 -8.31 -4.22
C TRP A 201 -29.69 -8.91 -3.50
N ILE A 202 -30.02 -10.17 -3.77
CA ILE A 202 -31.10 -10.87 -3.06
C ILE A 202 -30.79 -10.94 -1.56
N ALA A 203 -29.57 -11.33 -1.18
CA ALA A 203 -29.15 -11.36 0.22
C ALA A 203 -29.15 -9.97 0.86
N SER A 204 -28.72 -8.93 0.13
CA SER A 204 -28.79 -7.54 0.58
C SER A 204 -30.22 -7.12 0.86
N LEU A 205 -31.16 -7.34 -0.05
CA LEU A 205 -32.58 -6.98 0.13
C LEU A 205 -33.22 -7.66 1.35
N VAL A 206 -32.78 -8.88 1.69
CA VAL A 206 -33.29 -9.67 2.84
C VAL A 206 -32.48 -9.40 4.13
N LEU A 207 -31.62 -8.37 4.16
CA LEU A 207 -30.75 -8.02 5.31
C LEU A 207 -29.71 -9.10 5.68
N LEU A 208 -29.41 -10.02 4.78
CA LEU A 208 -28.44 -11.12 4.94
C LEU A 208 -27.12 -10.85 4.21
N SER A 209 -26.79 -9.59 3.93
CA SER A 209 -25.51 -9.27 3.28
C SER A 209 -24.30 -9.63 4.16
N TRP A 210 -24.38 -9.43 5.47
CA TRP A 210 -23.27 -9.72 6.39
C TRP A 210 -22.93 -11.23 6.46
N PRO A 211 -23.91 -12.15 6.67
CA PRO A 211 -23.64 -13.59 6.59
C PRO A 211 -23.06 -14.02 5.25
N LEU A 212 -23.55 -13.46 4.14
CA LEU A 212 -23.00 -13.75 2.82
C LEU A 212 -21.53 -13.33 2.71
N ARG A 213 -21.17 -12.12 3.20
CA ARG A 213 -19.78 -11.66 3.24
C ARG A 213 -18.89 -12.56 4.10
N ALA A 214 -19.40 -13.02 5.25
CA ALA A 214 -18.67 -13.97 6.10
C ALA A 214 -18.42 -15.32 5.40
N VAL A 215 -19.40 -15.83 4.64
CA VAL A 215 -19.23 -17.06 3.83
C VAL A 215 -18.21 -16.84 2.71
N ILE A 216 -18.24 -15.69 2.03
CA ILE A 216 -17.26 -15.34 0.99
C ILE A 216 -15.85 -15.36 1.57
N GLU A 217 -15.61 -14.67 2.69
CA GLU A 217 -14.29 -14.61 3.32
C GLU A 217 -13.84 -16.01 3.79
N TYR A 218 -14.73 -16.78 4.40
CA TYR A 218 -14.44 -18.14 4.86
C TYR A 218 -14.06 -19.10 3.71
N LYS A 219 -14.64 -18.89 2.52
CA LYS A 219 -14.39 -19.72 1.34
C LYS A 219 -13.26 -19.19 0.45
N THR A 220 -12.69 -18.03 0.77
CA THR A 220 -11.61 -17.40 0.00
C THR A 220 -10.28 -17.69 0.69
N ALA A 221 -9.32 -18.23 -0.06
CA ALA A 221 -7.97 -18.43 0.46
C ALA A 221 -7.15 -17.14 0.36
N HIS A 222 -6.26 -16.89 1.31
CA HIS A 222 -5.36 -15.73 1.28
C HIS A 222 -3.94 -16.19 0.99
N LEU A 223 -3.32 -15.59 -0.02
CA LEU A 223 -1.94 -15.85 -0.41
C LEU A 223 -1.15 -14.54 -0.37
N HIS A 224 -0.09 -14.51 0.43
CA HIS A 224 0.91 -13.45 0.35
C HIS A 224 2.10 -13.96 -0.46
N TYR A 225 2.28 -13.42 -1.65
CA TYR A 225 3.37 -13.77 -2.54
C TYR A 225 4.42 -12.66 -2.54
N HIS A 226 5.69 -13.04 -2.37
CA HIS A 226 6.80 -12.11 -2.30
C HIS A 226 7.74 -12.30 -3.49
N ILE A 227 7.85 -11.27 -4.33
CA ILE A 227 8.82 -11.20 -5.43
C ILE A 227 10.12 -10.69 -4.86
N HIS A 228 11.16 -11.51 -4.92
CA HIS A 228 12.42 -11.23 -4.28
C HIS A 228 13.57 -11.26 -5.30
N LYS A 229 14.26 -10.12 -5.42
CA LYS A 229 15.39 -9.93 -6.35
C LYS A 229 16.70 -9.91 -5.57
N LEU A 230 17.64 -10.75 -5.99
CA LEU A 230 18.97 -10.84 -5.39
C LEU A 230 19.98 -10.15 -6.30
N PHE A 231 20.66 -9.14 -5.78
CA PHE A 231 21.73 -8.41 -6.47
C PHE A 231 23.10 -8.98 -6.09
N GLY A 232 24.07 -8.96 -7.01
CA GLY A 232 25.41 -9.50 -6.77
C GLY A 232 25.62 -10.93 -7.27
N SER A 233 24.74 -11.44 -8.14
CA SER A 233 24.83 -12.80 -8.68
C SER A 233 26.07 -13.03 -9.55
N ASN A 234 26.56 -12.01 -10.26
CA ASN A 234 27.73 -12.16 -11.14
C ASN A 234 29.01 -12.42 -10.35
N TYR A 235 29.12 -11.86 -9.15
CA TYR A 235 30.27 -12.08 -8.27
C TYR A 235 30.31 -13.52 -7.74
N LEU A 236 29.14 -14.15 -7.53
CA LEU A 236 29.07 -15.56 -7.12
C LEU A 236 29.50 -16.52 -8.24
N GLU A 237 29.18 -16.23 -9.50
CA GLU A 237 29.56 -17.07 -10.64
C GLU A 237 31.06 -16.92 -11.00
N GLY A 238 31.69 -15.80 -10.61
CA GLY A 238 33.12 -15.58 -10.74
C GLY A 238 33.98 -16.30 -9.70
N GLU A 239 33.41 -16.67 -8.54
CA GLU A 239 34.11 -17.35 -7.45
C GLU A 239 34.12 -18.89 -7.60
N ASN A 240 34.73 -19.39 -8.68
CA ASN A 240 35.23 -20.78 -8.74
C ASN A 240 36.53 -20.94 -7.90
N TYR A 241 36.56 -20.40 -6.68
CA TYR A 241 37.62 -20.62 -5.70
C TYR A 241 37.02 -21.11 -4.37
N PRO A 242 37.65 -22.08 -3.70
CA PRO A 242 36.97 -22.91 -2.70
C PRO A 242 36.77 -22.16 -1.39
N ASN A 243 35.53 -22.20 -0.89
CA ASN A 243 35.17 -22.11 0.53
C ASN A 243 35.90 -21.05 1.36
N LEU A 244 35.40 -19.81 1.34
CA LEU A 244 35.47 -18.98 2.53
C LEU A 244 34.06 -18.80 3.08
N MET A 245 33.74 -19.58 4.12
CA MET A 245 32.55 -19.35 4.93
C MET A 245 32.54 -17.89 5.37
N SER A 246 31.60 -17.11 4.81
CA SER A 246 31.31 -15.75 5.28
C SER A 246 30.95 -15.84 6.76
N ARG A 247 31.79 -15.21 7.56
CA ARG A 247 31.71 -15.18 9.01
C ARG A 247 30.41 -14.45 9.37
N VAL A 248 29.44 -15.20 9.91
CA VAL A 248 28.20 -14.67 10.46
C VAL A 248 28.55 -13.61 11.50
N ASN A 249 28.46 -12.33 11.13
CA ASN A 249 28.36 -11.26 12.10
C ASN A 249 26.90 -11.19 12.52
N THR A 250 26.62 -11.64 13.74
CA THR A 250 25.38 -11.33 14.44
C THR A 250 25.32 -9.81 14.60
N MET A 251 24.56 -9.15 13.73
CA MET A 251 24.25 -7.74 13.83
C MET A 251 23.56 -7.51 15.18
N ASN A 252 24.14 -6.62 16.01
CA ASN A 252 23.63 -6.36 17.35
C ASN A 252 22.27 -5.67 17.23
N SER A 253 21.31 -5.99 18.11
CA SER A 253 19.92 -5.48 17.97
C SER A 253 19.83 -3.96 18.01
N GLU A 254 20.80 -3.29 18.64
CA GLU A 254 20.88 -1.83 18.71
C GLU A 254 21.22 -1.19 17.35
N ASP A 255 22.05 -1.83 16.53
CA ASP A 255 22.40 -1.34 15.19
C ASP A 255 21.23 -1.55 14.21
N LEU A 256 20.49 -2.65 14.37
CA LEU A 256 19.25 -2.91 13.62
C LEU A 256 18.16 -1.90 14.01
N GLU A 257 18.00 -1.59 15.29
CA GLU A 257 17.06 -0.57 15.75
C GLU A 257 17.43 0.84 15.26
N MET A 258 18.72 1.18 15.20
CA MET A 258 19.18 2.44 14.60
C MET A 258 18.91 2.49 13.09
N SER A 259 19.15 1.41 12.35
CA SER A 259 18.83 1.32 10.92
C SER A 259 17.33 1.48 10.65
N ILE A 260 16.47 0.85 11.47
CA ILE A 260 15.01 0.97 11.37
C ILE A 260 14.54 2.39 11.73
N ARG A 261 15.15 3.05 12.72
CA ARG A 261 14.85 4.46 13.04
C ARG A 261 15.29 5.42 11.93
N ASN A 262 16.47 5.20 11.34
CA ASN A 262 16.95 6.02 10.23
C ASN A 262 16.17 5.79 8.94
N ASN A 263 15.52 4.63 8.76
CA ASN A 263 14.66 4.41 7.59
C ASN A 263 13.31 5.16 7.68
N ASN A 264 13.00 5.77 8.84
CA ASN A 264 11.88 6.68 9.04
C ASN A 264 12.39 8.06 9.46
N VAL A 265 13.17 8.74 8.60
CA VAL A 265 13.30 10.21 8.71
C VAL A 265 12.00 10.86 8.22
N ILE A 266 10.92 10.62 8.95
CA ILE A 266 9.72 11.45 8.90
C ILE A 266 9.94 12.52 9.95
N VAL A 267 10.35 13.71 9.51
CA VAL A 267 10.37 14.89 10.38
C VAL A 267 8.92 15.12 10.85
N PRO A 268 8.66 15.25 12.17
CA PRO A 268 7.32 15.51 12.68
C PRO A 268 6.72 16.74 11.99
N SER A 269 5.43 16.68 11.67
CA SER A 269 4.72 17.89 11.27
C SER A 269 4.79 18.91 12.42
N TYR A 270 4.98 20.20 12.11
CA TYR A 270 5.08 21.28 13.10
C TYR A 270 3.93 21.31 14.14
N SER A 271 2.80 20.67 13.86
CA SER A 271 1.69 20.48 14.83
C SER A 271 2.05 19.63 16.04
N GLU A 272 2.98 18.67 15.93
CA GLU A 272 3.38 17.80 17.06
C GLU A 272 4.57 18.36 17.86
N ALA A 273 5.47 19.12 17.22
CA ALA A 273 6.63 19.71 17.90
C ALA A 273 6.25 20.77 18.95
N MET A 274 5.10 21.44 18.79
CA MET A 274 4.60 22.44 19.74
C MET A 274 3.94 21.85 21.00
N LEU A 275 3.76 20.52 21.07
CA LEU A 275 3.20 19.83 22.24
C LEU A 275 4.29 19.19 23.12
N ALA A 276 5.55 19.26 22.71
CA ALA A 276 6.69 18.69 23.44
C ALA A 276 7.49 19.73 24.24
N ASP A 277 7.00 20.97 24.33
CA ASP A 277 7.50 22.02 25.25
C ASP A 277 6.47 22.29 26.36
#